data_AF-A0A1Q3C593-F1
#
_entry.id   AF-A0A1Q3C593-F1
#
_cell.length_a   1.000
_cell.length_b   1.000
_cell.length_c   1.000
_cell.angle_alpha   90.00
_cell.angle_beta   90.00
_cell.angle_gamma   90.00
#
_symmetry.space_group_name_H-M   'P 1'
#
loop_
_entity.id
_entity.type
_entity.pdbx_description
1 polymer ?
#
loop_
_entity_poly.entity_id
_entity_poly.type
_entity_poly.pdbx_seq_one_letter_code
_entity_poly.pdbx_strand_id
1 'polypeptide(L)'
;PVSPEEIFNYNHSSLRSVIEQAFGVWKKKWKIIKTMPSYPLDRQFKIVAATMTLHNFIRKNTTQDRHFAEFDDNLTFVLEDELEDVQNEPEGSQTISQREGREMEICRDRITRSLITHLS
;
A
#
# COMPACT_ATOMS: atom_id res chain seq x y z
N PRO A 1 -23.72 -6.39 -14.79
CA PRO A 1 -23.89 -6.53 -13.32
C PRO A 1 -22.51 -6.72 -12.68
N VAL A 2 -22.11 -5.83 -11.78
CA VAL A 2 -20.85 -5.98 -11.02
C VAL A 2 -21.16 -6.84 -9.80
N SER A 3 -20.47 -7.96 -9.62
CA SER A 3 -20.70 -8.83 -8.46
C SER A 3 -20.20 -8.16 -7.17
N PRO A 4 -20.75 -8.51 -5.99
CA PRO A 4 -20.23 -8.04 -4.70
C PRO A 4 -18.72 -8.29 -4.53
N GLU A 5 -18.22 -9.41 -5.06
CA GLU A 5 -16.81 -9.77 -5.08
C GLU A 5 -16.00 -8.84 -6.00
N GLU A 6 -16.51 -8.51 -7.18
CA GLU A 6 -15.86 -7.58 -8.10
C GLU A 6 -15.76 -6.17 -7.49
N ILE A 7 -16.80 -5.68 -6.80
CA ILE A 7 -16.78 -4.39 -6.09
C ILE A 7 -15.70 -4.42 -4.99
N PHE A 8 -15.65 -5.48 -4.19
CA PHE A 8 -14.63 -5.60 -3.15
C PHE A 8 -13.23 -5.63 -3.73
N ASN A 9 -12.99 -6.51 -4.70
CA ASN A 9 -11.68 -6.70 -5.31
C ASN A 9 -11.19 -5.41 -5.98
N TYR A 10 -12.07 -4.71 -6.68
CA TYR A 10 -11.74 -3.42 -7.28
C TYR A 10 -11.31 -2.39 -6.24
N ASN A 11 -12.10 -2.20 -5.17
CA ASN A 11 -11.79 -1.22 -4.14
C ASN A 11 -10.55 -1.60 -3.33
N HIS A 12 -10.41 -2.88 -3.00
CA HIS A 12 -9.23 -3.39 -2.29
C HIS A 12 -7.97 -3.20 -3.11
N SER A 13 -7.98 -3.60 -4.39
CA SER A 13 -6.85 -3.39 -5.30
C SER A 13 -6.57 -1.91 -5.53
N SER A 14 -7.58 -1.08 -5.72
CA SER A 14 -7.41 0.37 -5.88
C SER A 14 -6.76 1.01 -4.65
N LEU A 15 -7.23 0.68 -3.45
CA LEU A 15 -6.63 1.17 -2.20
C LEU A 15 -5.19 0.69 -2.05
N ARG A 16 -4.94 -0.60 -2.31
CA ARG A 16 -3.60 -1.16 -2.27
C ARG A 16 -2.67 -0.43 -3.24
N SER A 17 -3.11 -0.23 -4.49
CA SER A 17 -2.34 0.49 -5.49
C SER A 17 -2.00 1.91 -5.02
N VAL A 18 -2.93 2.65 -4.41
CA VAL A 18 -2.67 3.99 -3.85
C VAL A 18 -1.62 3.95 -2.73
N ILE A 19 -1.67 2.95 -1.84
CA ILE A 19 -0.71 2.79 -0.74
C ILE A 19 0.69 2.48 -1.27
N GLU A 20 0.81 1.49 -2.16
CA GLU A 20 2.07 1.11 -2.82
C GLU A 20 2.66 2.31 -3.57
N GLN A 21 1.80 3.05 -4.27
CA GLN A 21 2.13 4.30 -4.95
C GLN A 21 2.80 5.30 -4.00
N ALA A 22 2.15 5.59 -2.87
CA ALA A 22 2.66 6.57 -1.89
C ALA A 22 4.03 6.17 -1.35
N PHE A 23 4.23 4.87 -1.05
CA PHE A 23 5.54 4.36 -0.65
C PHE A 23 6.58 4.45 -1.77
N GLY A 24 6.18 4.26 -3.03
CA GLY A 24 7.02 4.46 -4.20
C GLY A 24 7.58 5.87 -4.32
N VAL A 25 6.72 6.88 -4.25
CA VAL A 25 7.14 8.30 -4.28
C VAL A 25 8.06 8.61 -3.12
N TRP A 26 7.72 8.13 -1.93
CA TRP A 26 8.54 8.32 -0.75
C TRP A 26 9.94 7.71 -0.93
N LYS A 27 10.05 6.44 -1.34
CA LYS A 27 11.32 5.77 -1.62
C LYS A 27 12.12 6.48 -2.74
N LYS A 28 11.45 6.97 -3.80
CA LYS A 28 12.10 7.71 -4.91
C LYS A 28 12.65 9.07 -4.45
N LYS A 29 11.91 9.78 -3.60
CA LYS A 29 12.28 11.12 -3.10
C LYS A 29 13.43 11.06 -2.09
N TRP A 30 13.40 10.09 -1.18
CA TRP A 30 14.36 9.99 -0.08
C TRP A 30 15.43 8.94 -0.38
N LYS A 31 16.52 9.35 -1.05
CA LYS A 31 17.64 8.46 -1.42
C LYS A 31 18.21 7.67 -0.24
N ILE A 32 18.22 8.24 0.97
CA ILE A 32 18.69 7.57 2.20
C ILE A 32 17.90 6.28 2.51
N ILE A 33 16.65 6.17 2.05
CA ILE A 33 15.84 4.96 2.20
C ILE A 33 16.33 3.86 1.25
N LYS A 34 16.73 4.20 0.02
CA LYS A 34 17.30 3.26 -0.95
C LYS A 34 18.73 2.84 -0.60
N THR A 35 19.54 3.77 -0.09
CA THR A 35 20.95 3.53 0.25
C THR A 35 21.18 3.65 1.75
N MET A 36 20.38 2.92 2.54
CA MET A 36 20.46 2.94 4.00
C MET A 36 21.84 2.43 4.46
N PRO A 37 22.69 3.26 5.10
CA PRO A 37 23.93 2.77 5.70
C PRO A 37 23.62 1.74 6.79
N SER A 38 24.60 0.90 7.14
CA SER A 38 24.47 -0.10 8.22
C SER A 38 24.44 0.56 9.60
N TYR A 39 23.33 1.23 9.87
CA TYR A 39 23.00 1.81 11.15
C TYR A 39 22.31 0.79 12.05
N PRO A 40 22.43 0.90 13.39
CA PRO A 40 21.60 0.13 14.29
C PRO A 40 20.10 0.32 13.99
N LEU A 41 19.28 -0.71 14.20
CA LEU A 41 17.85 -0.71 13.88
C LEU A 41 17.12 0.53 14.45
N ASP A 42 17.40 0.91 15.69
CA ASP A 42 16.82 2.10 16.32
C ASP A 42 17.04 3.39 15.51
N ARG A 43 18.20 3.50 14.85
CA ARG A 43 18.52 4.65 14.01
C ARG A 43 17.84 4.54 12.65
N GLN A 44 17.75 3.34 12.07
CA GLN A 44 17.00 3.12 10.83
C GLN A 44 15.52 3.49 11.00
N PHE A 45 14.88 3.08 12.10
CA PHE A 45 13.50 3.46 12.41
C PHE A 45 13.32 4.97 12.54
N LYS A 46 14.25 5.66 13.20
CA LYS A 46 14.21 7.12 13.30
C LYS A 46 14.32 7.80 11.93
N ILE A 47 15.16 7.27 11.03
CA ILE A 47 15.30 7.79 9.66
C ILE A 47 13.99 7.58 8.88
N VAL A 48 13.40 6.39 8.95
CA VAL A 48 12.11 6.09 8.32
C VAL A 48 11.02 7.03 8.84
N ALA A 49 10.87 7.15 10.15
CA ALA A 49 9.85 8.00 10.76
C ALA A 49 10.05 9.50 10.43
N ALA A 50 11.30 9.98 10.44
CA ALA A 50 11.61 11.37 10.10
C ALA A 50 11.28 11.68 8.65
N THR A 51 11.69 10.82 7.71
CA THR A 51 11.42 11.03 6.28
C THR A 51 9.93 10.89 5.96
N MET A 52 9.20 9.97 6.60
CA MET A 52 7.74 9.84 6.53
C MET A 52 7.04 11.11 7.01
N THR A 53 7.42 11.61 8.19
CA THR A 53 6.85 12.84 8.76
C THR A 53 7.08 14.03 7.84
N LEU A 54 8.31 14.19 7.33
CA LEU A 54 8.65 15.26 6.42
C LEU A 54 7.95 15.14 5.07
N HIS A 55 7.79 13.91 4.55
CA HIS A 55 7.03 13.63 3.33
C HIS A 55 5.57 14.06 3.48
N ASN A 56 4.91 13.68 4.58
CA ASN A 56 3.53 14.05 4.87
C ASN A 56 3.38 15.57 5.05
N PHE A 57 4.34 16.20 5.73
CA PHE A 57 4.36 17.65 5.90
C PHE A 57 4.47 18.37 4.54
N ILE A 58 5.39 17.96 3.67
CA ILE A 58 5.55 18.56 2.35
C ILE A 58 4.28 18.35 1.51
N ARG A 59 3.71 17.14 1.49
CA ARG A 59 2.50 16.85 0.71
C ARG A 59 1.30 17.68 1.14
N LYS A 60 1.18 17.97 2.44
CA LYS A 60 0.09 18.79 2.99
C LYS A 60 0.26 20.29 2.72
N ASN A 61 1.50 20.78 2.63
CA ASN A 61 1.78 22.22 2.60
C ASN A 61 2.30 22.73 1.23
N THR A 62 2.62 21.82 0.30
CA THR A 62 3.19 22.17 -1.01
C THR A 62 2.40 21.51 -2.14
N THR A 63 1.90 22.31 -3.08
CA THR A 63 1.15 21.84 -4.26
C THR A 63 2.02 21.65 -5.50
N GLN A 64 3.28 22.10 -5.49
CA GLN A 64 4.17 22.14 -6.67
C GLN A 64 5.39 21.22 -6.56
N ASP A 65 5.35 20.20 -5.72
CA ASP A 65 6.49 19.30 -5.59
C ASP A 65 6.53 18.32 -6.77
N ARG A 66 7.59 18.43 -7.59
CA ARG A 66 7.75 17.69 -8.85
C ARG A 66 7.60 16.18 -8.70
N HIS A 67 8.04 15.61 -7.58
CA HIS A 67 7.94 14.16 -7.36
C HIS A 67 6.51 13.69 -7.10
N PHE A 68 5.65 14.56 -6.56
CA PHE A 68 4.22 14.28 -6.44
C PHE A 68 3.50 14.59 -7.75
N ALA A 69 3.85 15.67 -8.46
CA ALA A 69 3.23 16.03 -9.73
C ALA A 69 3.44 14.98 -10.83
N GLU A 70 4.67 14.45 -10.97
CA GLU A 70 4.99 13.33 -11.89
C GLU A 70 4.12 12.09 -11.65
N PHE A 71 3.52 11.98 -10.46
CA PHE A 71 2.89 10.78 -9.96
C PHE A 71 1.37 10.89 -9.87
N ASP A 72 0.87 12.08 -9.49
CA ASP A 72 -0.54 12.45 -9.57
C ASP A 72 -1.02 12.35 -11.05
N ASP A 73 -0.14 12.62 -12.03
CA ASP A 73 -0.42 12.50 -13.46
C ASP A 73 -0.31 11.05 -14.01
N ASN A 74 0.25 10.10 -13.25
CA ASN A 74 0.51 8.73 -13.71
C ASN A 74 0.03 7.68 -12.70
N LEU A 75 -1.29 7.45 -12.70
CA LEU A 75 -1.97 6.49 -11.80
C LEU A 75 -1.53 5.02 -11.99
N THR A 76 -0.77 4.71 -13.05
CA THR A 76 -0.31 3.35 -13.41
C THR A 76 1.19 3.15 -13.16
N PHE A 77 1.79 3.92 -12.26
CA PHE A 77 3.22 3.80 -11.98
C PHE A 77 3.55 2.49 -11.26
N VAL A 78 4.09 1.52 -12.00
CA VAL A 78 4.68 0.29 -11.46
C VAL A 78 6.12 0.59 -11.03
N LEU A 79 6.45 0.31 -9.78
CA LEU A 79 7.84 0.32 -9.32
C LEU A 79 8.50 -0.98 -9.78
N GLU A 80 9.46 -0.90 -10.72
CA GLU A 80 10.28 -2.05 -11.12
C GLU A 80 10.96 -2.77 -9.92
N ASP A 81 11.26 -2.03 -8.84
CA ASP A 81 11.95 -2.55 -7.62
C ASP A 81 11.08 -3.48 -6.74
N GLU A 82 9.76 -3.61 -6.95
CA GLU A 82 8.87 -4.39 -6.05
C GLU A 82 8.40 -5.74 -6.63
N LEU A 83 8.88 -6.15 -7.82
CA LEU A 83 8.44 -7.41 -8.44
C LEU A 83 9.18 -8.67 -7.96
N GLU A 84 10.13 -8.55 -7.03
CA GLU A 84 10.98 -9.68 -6.61
C GLU A 84 10.49 -10.45 -5.36
N ASP A 85 9.43 -10.01 -4.65
CA ASP A 85 9.09 -10.56 -3.33
C ASP A 85 7.87 -11.54 -3.29
N VAL A 86 7.41 -12.06 -4.43
CA VAL A 86 6.19 -12.90 -4.52
C VAL A 86 6.49 -14.40 -4.71
N GLN A 87 7.61 -14.91 -4.23
CA GLN A 87 7.88 -16.36 -4.27
C GLN A 87 8.55 -16.85 -2.99
N ASN A 88 7.77 -17.10 -1.94
CA ASN A 88 8.00 -18.18 -0.98
C ASN A 88 6.85 -18.26 0.05
N GLU A 89 5.78 -18.97 -0.29
CA GLU A 89 4.79 -19.44 0.69
C GLU A 89 5.31 -20.73 1.36
N PRO A 90 5.41 -20.82 2.70
CA PRO A 90 5.71 -22.06 3.38
C PRO A 90 4.46 -22.94 3.42
N GLU A 91 4.52 -24.13 2.82
CA GLU A 91 3.47 -25.14 2.92
C GLU A 91 3.33 -25.62 4.39
N GLY A 92 2.19 -25.30 5.04
CA GLY A 92 1.92 -25.80 6.39
C GLY A 92 0.51 -25.56 6.94
N SER A 93 -0.27 -26.65 7.05
CA SER A 93 -1.44 -26.88 7.93
C SER A 93 -2.84 -26.47 7.45
N GLN A 94 -3.58 -27.46 6.92
CA GLN A 94 -4.90 -27.34 6.30
C GLN A 94 -6.08 -27.00 7.26
N THR A 95 -5.89 -26.95 8.58
CA THR A 95 -7.00 -26.77 9.55
C THR A 95 -7.17 -25.33 10.06
N ILE A 96 -6.11 -24.51 10.08
CA ILE A 96 -6.16 -23.09 10.46
C ILE A 96 -6.75 -22.24 9.31
N SER A 97 -6.40 -22.61 8.07
CA SER A 97 -6.82 -21.95 6.83
C SER A 97 -8.34 -21.80 6.67
N GLN A 98 -9.16 -22.79 7.07
CA GLN A 98 -10.62 -22.72 6.90
C GLN A 98 -11.30 -21.72 7.84
N ARG A 99 -10.73 -21.49 9.03
CA ARG A 99 -11.28 -20.54 10.00
C ARG A 99 -10.95 -19.10 9.59
N GLU A 100 -9.71 -18.86 9.19
CA GLU A 100 -9.25 -17.57 8.67
C GLU A 100 -9.99 -17.20 7.37
N GLY A 101 -10.25 -18.17 6.49
CA GLY A 101 -11.05 -17.97 5.29
C GLY A 101 -12.48 -17.49 5.57
N ARG A 102 -13.14 -18.05 6.59
CA ARG A 102 -14.50 -17.61 7.01
C ARG A 102 -14.50 -16.22 7.64
N GLU A 103 -13.51 -15.92 8.48
CA GLU A 103 -13.40 -14.59 9.10
C GLU A 103 -13.10 -13.50 8.04
N MET A 104 -12.25 -13.82 7.08
CA MET A 104 -11.95 -12.95 5.93
C MET A 104 -13.18 -12.75 5.04
N GLU A 105 -13.96 -13.81 4.78
CA GLU A 105 -15.22 -13.74 4.02
C GLU A 105 -16.26 -12.84 4.70
N ILE A 106 -16.45 -12.99 6.01
CA ILE A 106 -17.36 -12.13 6.79
C ILE A 106 -16.90 -10.67 6.73
N CYS A 107 -15.61 -10.41 6.87
CA CYS A 107 -15.04 -9.06 6.79
C CYS A 107 -15.27 -8.44 5.40
N ARG A 108 -14.96 -9.18 4.34
CA ARG A 108 -15.20 -8.81 2.94
C ARG A 108 -16.64 -8.38 2.73
N ASP A 109 -17.59 -9.25 3.08
CA ASP A 109 -19.01 -9.01 2.85
C ASP A 109 -19.54 -7.78 3.62
N ARG A 110 -18.99 -7.52 4.82
CA ARG A 110 -19.31 -6.30 5.59
C ARG A 110 -18.82 -5.04 4.87
N ILE A 111 -17.58 -5.06 4.37
CA ILE A 111 -17.01 -3.95 3.60
C ILE A 111 -17.83 -3.72 2.33
N THR A 112 -18.13 -4.77 1.58
CA THR A 112 -18.93 -4.69 0.34
C THR A 112 -20.30 -4.09 0.58
N ARG A 113 -21.03 -4.55 1.60
CA ARG A 113 -22.33 -3.97 1.97
C ARG A 113 -22.23 -2.48 2.28
N SER A 114 -21.22 -2.08 3.06
CA SER A 114 -20.98 -0.67 3.39
C SER A 114 -20.70 0.17 2.13
N LEU A 115 -19.85 -0.31 1.22
CA LEU A 115 -19.49 0.38 -0.02
C LEU A 115 -20.71 0.59 -0.91
N ILE A 116 -21.53 -0.46 -1.09
CA ILE A 116 -22.76 -0.40 -1.90
C ILE A 116 -23.73 0.63 -1.31
N THR A 117 -23.92 0.65 0.01
CA THR A 117 -24.84 1.61 0.67
C THR A 117 -24.38 3.06 0.58
N HIS A 118 -23.08 3.33 0.44
CA HIS A 118 -22.55 4.69 0.30
C HIS A 118 -22.49 5.17 -1.17
N LEU A 119 -22.62 4.26 -2.14
CA LEU A 119 -22.62 4.55 -3.58
C LEU A 119 -24.04 4.65 -4.17
N SER A 120 -25.08 4.40 -3.36
CA SER A 120 -26.51 4.45 -3.73
C SER A 120 -27.16 5.75 -3.25
#